data_AF-A0A950LDR4-F1
#
_entry.id   AF-A0A950LDR4-F1
#
_cell.length_a   1.000
_cell.length_b   1.000
_cell.length_c   1.000
_cell.angle_alpha   90.00
_cell.angle_beta   90.00
_cell.angle_gamma   90.00
#
_symmetry.space_group_name_H-M   'P 1'
#
loop_
_entity.id
_entity.type
_entity.pdbx_description
1 polymer ?
#
loop_
_entity_poly.entity_id
_entity_poly.type
_entity_poly.pdbx_seq_one_letter_code
_entity_poly.pdbx_strand_id
1 'polypeptide(L)'
;MRKAADLQERIEQLQQELDALLQQTNEAAEGAPGRPEGQKQPVTRPVERRGEAPAVAPATRGRGRRRGSPSGPLAPAVVQVLKAKGAPMGVAEILEGLRANGYRYAAADPKKNLGARIYRLKGVRQVGPGQFAAE
;
A
#
# COMPACT_ATOMS: atom_id res chain seq x y z
N MET A 1 13.92 -23.39 -36.86
CA MET A 1 14.57 -22.20 -36.28
C MET A 1 13.66 -20.97 -36.12
N ARG A 2 12.32 -21.04 -36.31
CA ARG A 2 11.44 -19.84 -36.21
C ARG A 2 11.05 -19.45 -34.78
N LYS A 3 10.86 -20.44 -33.89
CA LYS A 3 10.44 -20.22 -32.50
C LYS A 3 11.38 -19.36 -31.65
N ALA A 4 12.69 -19.35 -31.97
CA ALA A 4 13.67 -18.54 -31.25
C ALA A 4 13.59 -17.06 -31.65
N ALA A 5 13.26 -16.76 -32.91
CA ALA A 5 13.07 -15.40 -33.39
C ALA A 5 11.78 -14.79 -32.80
N ASP A 6 10.68 -15.56 -32.78
CA ASP A 6 9.41 -15.10 -32.19
C ASP A 6 9.56 -14.80 -30.68
N LEU A 7 10.39 -15.57 -29.98
CA LEU A 7 10.71 -15.30 -28.57
C LEU A 7 11.56 -14.05 -28.39
N GLN A 8 12.53 -13.82 -29.28
CA GLN A 8 13.36 -12.62 -29.25
C GLN A 8 12.51 -11.36 -29.46
N GLU A 9 11.62 -11.39 -30.45
CA GLU A 9 10.70 -10.29 -30.74
C GLU A 9 9.75 -10.02 -29.56
N ARG A 10 9.27 -11.09 -28.90
CA ARG A 10 8.43 -10.94 -27.71
C ARG A 10 9.19 -10.34 -26.51
N ILE A 11 10.46 -10.68 -26.36
CA ILE A 11 11.32 -10.10 -25.30
C ILE A 11 11.51 -8.61 -25.55
N GLU A 12 11.80 -8.21 -26.80
CA GLU A 12 11.99 -6.80 -27.16
C GLU A 12 10.72 -5.98 -26.94
N GLN A 13 9.54 -6.51 -27.31
CA GLN A 13 8.25 -5.87 -27.04
C GLN A 13 8.00 -5.68 -25.54
N LEU A 14 8.25 -6.70 -24.73
CA LEU A 14 8.05 -6.63 -23.27
C LEU A 14 9.01 -5.66 -22.59
N GLN A 15 10.24 -5.50 -23.11
CA GLN A 15 11.20 -4.51 -22.61
C GLN A 15 10.71 -3.08 -22.88
N GLN A 16 10.20 -2.81 -24.08
CA GLN A 16 9.65 -1.50 -24.43
C GLN A 16 8.42 -1.14 -23.58
N GLU A 17 7.53 -2.10 -23.35
CA GLU A 17 6.35 -1.90 -22.49
C GLU A 17 6.75 -1.59 -21.04
N LEU A 18 7.80 -2.26 -20.51
CA LEU A 18 8.32 -1.99 -19.17
C LEU A 18 8.92 -0.59 -19.04
N ASP A 19 9.73 -0.16 -20.01
CA ASP A 19 10.33 1.17 -20.01
C ASP A 19 9.27 2.27 -20.07
N ALA A 20 8.22 2.09 -20.87
CA ALA A 20 7.10 3.04 -20.95
C ALA A 20 6.34 3.16 -19.62
N LEU A 21 6.06 2.03 -18.95
CA LEU A 21 5.41 2.02 -17.65
C LEU A 21 6.27 2.68 -16.56
N LEU A 22 7.59 2.43 -16.57
CA LEU A 22 8.51 3.05 -15.63
C LEU A 22 8.60 4.57 -15.83
N GLN A 23 8.62 5.05 -17.07
CA GLN A 23 8.61 6.49 -17.39
C GLN A 23 7.32 7.15 -16.92
N GLN A 24 6.14 6.57 -17.21
CA GLN A 24 4.85 7.09 -16.72
C GLN A 24 4.78 7.17 -15.19
N THR A 25 5.39 6.21 -14.49
CA THR A 25 5.40 6.19 -13.02
C THR A 25 6.30 7.29 -12.44
N ASN A 26 7.41 7.62 -13.13
CA ASN A 26 8.31 8.69 -12.73
C ASN A 26 7.71 10.09 -12.96
N GLU A 27 7.00 10.30 -14.08
CA GLU A 27 6.33 11.57 -14.35
C GLU A 27 5.19 11.86 -13.35
N ALA A 28 4.55 10.82 -12.80
CA ALA A 28 3.56 10.97 -11.74
C ALA A 28 4.17 11.36 -10.37
N ALA A 29 5.47 11.19 -10.17
CA ALA A 29 6.16 11.47 -8.90
C ALA A 29 6.78 12.87 -8.83
N GLU A 30 7.06 13.53 -9.96
CA GLU A 30 7.68 14.88 -9.99
C GLU A 30 6.66 16.05 -9.94
N GLY A 31 5.36 15.76 -9.94
CA GLY A 31 4.29 16.78 -9.99
C GLY A 31 3.78 17.32 -8.65
N ALA A 32 4.50 17.19 -7.53
CA ALA A 32 4.06 17.73 -6.24
C ALA A 32 4.70 19.10 -5.95
N PRO A 33 4.04 20.24 -6.24
CA PRO A 33 4.57 21.55 -5.90
C PRO A 33 4.58 21.72 -4.37
N GLY A 34 5.76 22.08 -3.85
CA GLY A 34 5.98 22.44 -2.46
C GLY A 34 5.02 23.53 -2.01
N ARG A 35 4.37 23.31 -0.87
CA ARG A 35 3.46 24.27 -0.26
C ARG A 35 4.27 25.25 0.60
N PRO A 36 4.17 26.57 0.36
CA PRO A 36 5.08 27.54 0.95
C PRO A 36 4.79 27.79 2.44
N GLU A 37 5.88 28.02 3.16
CA GLU A 37 5.89 28.65 4.48
C GLU A 37 5.29 30.06 4.43
N GLY A 38 4.63 30.44 5.53
CA GLY A 38 4.43 31.84 5.89
C GLY A 38 3.04 32.41 5.60
N GLN A 39 2.28 32.64 6.67
CA GLN A 39 1.72 33.98 6.95
C GLN A 39 1.22 34.05 8.39
N LYS A 40 2.03 34.73 9.22
CA LYS A 40 1.62 35.32 10.48
C LYS A 40 0.71 36.51 10.17
N GLN A 41 -0.47 36.58 10.79
CA GLN A 41 -1.11 37.86 11.08
C GLN A 41 -1.56 37.86 12.55
N PRO A 42 -1.19 38.88 13.33
CA PRO A 42 -1.67 39.08 14.69
C PRO A 42 -2.94 39.95 14.64
N VAL A 43 -4.01 39.52 15.31
CA VAL A 43 -5.10 40.45 15.64
C VAL A 43 -5.33 40.42 17.16
N THR A 44 -5.09 41.60 17.71
CA THR A 44 -5.18 42.03 19.09
C THR A 44 -6.62 42.01 19.64
N ARG A 45 -6.85 41.21 20.71
CA ARG A 45 -7.45 41.56 22.03
C ARG A 45 -8.86 42.24 22.09
N PRO A 46 -9.50 42.36 23.29
CA PRO A 46 -9.92 41.32 24.24
C PRO A 46 -11.35 41.60 24.80
N VAL A 47 -12.22 40.61 25.04
CA VAL A 47 -13.34 40.82 25.98
C VAL A 47 -13.58 39.57 26.81
N GLU A 48 -13.31 39.71 28.11
CA GLU A 48 -13.67 38.79 29.17
C GLU A 48 -15.19 38.59 29.24
N ARG A 49 -15.63 37.37 29.50
CA ARG A 49 -16.66 37.09 30.52
C ARG A 49 -16.72 35.59 30.82
N ARG A 50 -16.19 35.28 32.01
CA ARG A 50 -16.56 34.21 32.94
C ARG A 50 -17.86 33.48 32.58
N GLY A 51 -17.74 32.18 32.33
CA GLY A 51 -18.86 31.25 32.20
C GLY A 51 -18.32 29.83 32.35
N GLU A 52 -18.52 29.28 33.53
CA GLU A 52 -18.08 27.97 33.99
C GLU A 52 -18.73 26.84 33.17
N ALA A 53 -17.91 26.12 32.39
CA ALA A 53 -18.16 24.74 32.00
C ALA A 53 -16.82 24.15 31.54
N PRO A 54 -16.32 23.04 32.10
CA PRO A 54 -15.30 22.28 31.42
C PRO A 54 -16.00 21.60 30.23
N ALA A 55 -16.09 22.33 29.11
CA ALA A 55 -16.32 21.72 27.82
C ALA A 55 -15.17 20.73 27.63
N VAL A 56 -15.47 19.46 27.86
CA VAL A 56 -14.63 18.34 27.48
C VAL A 56 -14.44 18.51 25.97
N ALA A 57 -13.33 19.16 25.60
CA ALA A 57 -12.83 19.13 24.24
C ALA A 57 -12.92 17.66 23.83
N PRO A 58 -13.53 17.32 22.68
CA PRO A 58 -13.47 15.95 22.21
C PRO A 58 -11.97 15.67 22.14
N ALA A 59 -11.49 14.84 23.05
CA ALA A 59 -10.16 14.31 22.97
C ALA A 59 -10.13 13.67 21.59
N THR A 60 -9.53 14.35 20.62
CA THR A 60 -9.01 13.72 19.43
C THR A 60 -7.98 12.77 20.00
N ARG A 61 -8.45 11.60 20.45
CA ARG A 61 -7.68 10.42 20.70
C ARG A 61 -7.03 10.20 19.35
N GLY A 62 -5.84 10.78 19.19
CA GLY A 62 -5.00 10.54 18.04
C GLY A 62 -4.89 9.03 18.04
N ARG A 63 -5.62 8.38 17.12
CA ARG A 63 -5.49 6.95 16.92
C ARG A 63 -4.02 6.79 16.64
N GLY A 64 -3.29 6.25 17.62
CA GLY A 64 -1.85 6.09 17.52
C GLY A 64 -1.58 5.55 16.14
N ARG A 65 -0.83 6.30 15.32
CA ARG A 65 -0.58 5.96 13.92
C ARG A 65 -0.12 4.51 13.92
N ARG A 66 -1.00 3.59 13.51
CA ARG A 66 -0.66 2.18 13.42
C ARG A 66 0.54 2.15 12.49
N ARG A 67 1.71 1.77 13.00
CA ARG A 67 2.94 1.65 12.21
C ARG A 67 2.60 0.74 11.03
N GLY A 68 2.38 1.34 9.87
CA GLY A 68 2.21 0.62 8.62
C GLY A 68 3.51 -0.11 8.31
N SER A 69 3.45 -1.06 7.38
CA SER A 69 4.68 -1.56 6.79
C SER A 69 5.42 -0.39 6.11
N PRO A 70 6.77 -0.37 6.15
CA PRO A 70 7.55 0.65 5.46
C PRO A 70 7.36 0.63 3.94
N SER A 71 6.88 -0.48 3.37
CA SER A 71 6.55 -0.61 1.94
C SER A 71 5.07 -0.37 1.63
N GLY A 72 4.30 0.19 2.57
CA GLY A 72 2.90 0.57 2.33
C GLY A 72 1.87 -0.44 2.87
N PRO A 73 0.61 -0.36 2.40
CA PRO A 73 -0.47 -1.19 2.92
C PRO A 73 -0.38 -2.64 2.43
N LEU A 74 -0.67 -3.60 3.32
CA LEU A 74 -0.58 -5.04 3.02
C LEU A 74 -1.62 -5.51 1.97
N ALA A 75 -2.85 -4.99 2.04
CA ALA A 75 -3.95 -5.42 1.17
C ALA A 75 -3.63 -5.29 -0.34
N PRO A 76 -3.27 -4.11 -0.87
CA PRO A 76 -2.98 -3.97 -2.30
C PRO A 76 -1.81 -4.85 -2.75
N ALA A 77 -0.79 -5.01 -1.92
CA ALA A 77 0.35 -5.88 -2.23
C ALA A 77 -0.05 -7.36 -2.33
N VAL A 78 -0.91 -7.85 -1.43
CA VAL A 78 -1.44 -9.22 -1.49
C VAL A 78 -2.30 -9.41 -2.73
N VAL A 79 -3.17 -8.45 -3.05
CA VAL A 79 -4.02 -8.50 -4.25
C VAL A 79 -3.17 -8.54 -5.51
N GLN A 80 -2.09 -7.74 -5.58
CA GLN A 80 -1.16 -7.75 -6.71
C GLN A 80 -0.51 -9.13 -6.90
N VAL A 81 -0.04 -9.77 -5.81
CA VAL A 81 0.54 -11.12 -5.87
C VAL A 81 -0.48 -12.14 -6.38
N LEU A 82 -1.70 -12.12 -5.84
CA LEU A 82 -2.75 -13.05 -6.23
C LEU A 82 -3.20 -12.86 -7.69
N LYS A 83 -3.32 -11.60 -8.15
CA LYS A 83 -3.64 -11.28 -9.54
C LYS A 83 -2.52 -11.67 -10.50
N ALA A 84 -1.26 -11.43 -10.12
CA ALA A 84 -0.10 -11.79 -10.92
C ALA A 84 0.01 -13.32 -11.11
N LYS A 85 -0.36 -14.11 -10.09
CA LYS A 85 -0.38 -15.58 -10.20
C LYS A 85 -1.58 -16.10 -10.98
N GLY A 86 -2.75 -15.47 -10.83
CA GLY A 86 -4.00 -15.88 -11.49
C GLY A 86 -4.60 -17.20 -10.97
N ALA A 87 -4.11 -17.71 -9.84
CA ALA A 87 -4.58 -18.95 -9.22
C ALA A 87 -4.69 -18.77 -7.70
N PRO A 88 -5.53 -19.58 -7.01
CA PRO A 88 -5.55 -19.64 -5.56
C PRO A 88 -4.18 -19.97 -4.97
N MET A 89 -3.80 -19.27 -3.90
CA MET A 89 -2.50 -19.45 -3.25
C MET A 89 -2.64 -19.65 -1.74
N GLY A 90 -1.71 -20.40 -1.18
CA GLY A 90 -1.53 -20.55 0.25
C GLY A 90 -0.83 -19.36 0.89
N VAL A 91 -1.00 -19.17 2.20
CA VAL A 91 -0.34 -18.09 2.96
C VAL A 91 1.19 -18.11 2.78
N ALA A 92 1.80 -19.29 2.72
CA ALA A 92 3.25 -19.43 2.53
C ALA A 92 3.72 -18.90 1.17
N GLU A 93 3.00 -19.23 0.10
CA GLU A 93 3.31 -18.80 -1.27
C GLU A 93 3.07 -17.30 -1.43
N ILE A 94 2.02 -16.76 -0.80
CA ILE A 94 1.75 -15.31 -0.80
C ILE A 94 2.89 -14.55 -0.10
N LEU A 95 3.44 -15.09 1.01
CA LEU A 95 4.58 -14.45 1.67
C LEU A 95 5.80 -14.38 0.76
N GLU A 96 6.06 -15.45 0.02
CA GLU A 96 7.17 -15.53 -0.93
C GLU A 96 6.97 -14.53 -2.08
N GLY A 97 5.77 -14.49 -2.68
CA GLY A 97 5.45 -13.52 -3.72
C GLY A 97 5.56 -12.07 -3.23
N LEU A 98 5.15 -11.80 -2.00
CA LEU A 98 5.33 -10.48 -1.38
C LEU A 98 6.82 -10.13 -1.19
N ARG A 99 7.66 -11.10 -0.80
CA ARG A 99 9.11 -10.89 -0.69
C ARG A 99 9.76 -10.65 -2.06
N ALA A 100 9.37 -11.41 -3.07
CA ALA A 100 9.82 -11.24 -4.44
C ALA A 100 9.47 -9.85 -4.99
N ASN A 101 8.28 -9.34 -4.64
CA ASN A 101 7.84 -7.98 -4.97
C ASN A 101 8.44 -6.88 -4.05
N GLY A 102 9.41 -7.22 -3.20
CA GLY A 102 10.11 -6.24 -2.34
C GLY A 102 9.31 -5.75 -1.14
N TYR A 103 8.18 -6.38 -0.79
CA TYR A 103 7.38 -5.98 0.37
C TYR A 103 8.13 -6.26 1.67
N ARG A 104 8.28 -5.23 2.50
CA ARG A 104 8.97 -5.27 3.79
C ARG A 104 7.97 -5.41 4.92
N TYR A 105 8.16 -6.40 5.77
CA TYR A 105 7.26 -6.63 6.90
C TYR A 105 7.70 -5.83 8.13
N ALA A 106 6.74 -5.25 8.86
CA ALA A 106 6.99 -4.60 10.15
C ALA A 106 6.87 -5.57 11.34
N ALA A 107 6.23 -6.72 11.16
CA ALA A 107 6.02 -7.72 12.20
C ALA A 107 7.21 -8.68 12.28
N ALA A 108 7.59 -9.10 13.49
CA ALA A 108 8.63 -10.10 13.73
C ALA A 108 8.30 -11.46 13.10
N ASP A 109 7.02 -11.85 13.11
CA ASP A 109 6.51 -13.07 12.47
C ASP A 109 5.58 -12.75 11.29
N PRO A 110 6.12 -12.52 10.07
CA PRO A 110 5.33 -12.23 8.87
C PRO A 110 4.25 -13.26 8.59
N LYS A 111 4.57 -14.55 8.75
CA LYS A 111 3.66 -15.66 8.44
C LYS A 111 2.43 -15.66 9.33
N LYS A 112 2.64 -15.57 10.64
CA LYS A 112 1.56 -15.50 11.63
C LYS A 112 0.74 -14.22 11.46
N ASN A 113 1.40 -13.09 11.21
CA ASN A 113 0.72 -11.81 10.98
C ASN A 113 -0.15 -11.84 9.73
N LEU A 114 0.35 -12.35 8.60
CA LEU A 114 -0.41 -12.49 7.37
C LEU A 114 -1.57 -13.45 7.56
N GLY A 115 -1.34 -14.64 8.12
CA GLY A 115 -2.39 -15.63 8.37
C GLY A 115 -3.54 -15.10 9.22
N ALA A 116 -3.26 -14.28 10.23
CA ALA A 116 -4.29 -13.65 11.05
C ALA A 116 -5.06 -12.53 10.33
N ARG A 117 -4.41 -11.84 9.37
CA ARG A 117 -4.96 -10.64 8.73
C ARG A 117 -5.62 -10.91 7.38
N ILE A 118 -5.21 -11.95 6.66
CA ILE A 118 -5.62 -12.20 5.27
C ILE A 118 -7.14 -12.31 5.12
N TYR A 119 -7.83 -12.91 6.10
CA TYR A 119 -9.29 -12.99 6.15
C TYR A 119 -10.03 -11.65 6.23
N ARG A 120 -9.33 -10.57 6.55
CA ARG A 120 -9.88 -9.22 6.71
C ARG A 120 -9.36 -8.25 5.65
N LEU A 121 -8.49 -8.70 4.74
CA LEU A 121 -7.98 -7.86 3.67
C LEU A 121 -9.07 -7.68 2.62
N LYS A 122 -9.28 -6.43 2.19
CA LYS A 122 -10.20 -6.11 1.10
C LYS A 122 -9.59 -6.59 -0.22
N GLY A 123 -10.41 -7.14 -1.11
CA GLY A 123 -9.98 -7.67 -2.40
C GLY A 123 -9.35 -9.06 -2.33
N VAL A 124 -9.45 -9.76 -1.20
CA VAL A 124 -8.96 -11.12 -1.02
C VAL A 124 -10.09 -11.96 -0.44
N ARG A 125 -10.35 -13.11 -1.07
CA ARG A 125 -11.38 -14.06 -0.63
C ARG A 125 -10.76 -15.44 -0.43
N GLN A 126 -11.24 -16.15 0.60
CA GLN A 126 -10.92 -17.56 0.78
C GLN A 126 -11.73 -18.42 -0.19
N VAL A 127 -11.04 -19.25 -0.96
CA VAL A 127 -11.64 -20.15 -1.97
C VAL A 127 -11.53 -21.63 -1.58
N GLY A 128 -10.72 -21.96 -0.57
CA GLY A 128 -10.59 -23.31 -0.02
C GLY A 128 -9.85 -23.31 1.32
N PRO A 129 -9.66 -24.47 1.96
CA PRO A 129 -8.92 -24.57 3.21
C PRO A 129 -7.50 -24.02 3.05
N GLY A 130 -7.22 -22.87 3.69
CA GLY A 130 -5.92 -22.19 3.60
C GLY A 130 -5.57 -21.58 2.24
N GLN A 131 -6.52 -21.51 1.30
CA GLN A 131 -6.34 -21.03 -0.07
C GLN A 131 -7.07 -19.71 -0.30
N PHE A 132 -6.38 -18.74 -0.89
CA PHE A 132 -6.88 -17.38 -1.09
C PHE A 132 -6.72 -16.95 -2.56
N ALA A 133 -7.71 -16.23 -3.07
CA ALA A 133 -7.71 -15.64 -4.40
C ALA A 133 -8.02 -14.14 -4.31
N ALA A 134 -7.64 -13.40 -5.35
CA ALA A 134 -8.09 -12.03 -5.51
C ALA A 134 -9.60 -12.01 -5.80
N GLU A 135 -10.30 -11.04 -5.20
CA GLU A 135 -11.71 -10.75 -5.48
C GLU A 135 -11.89 -10.04 -6.82
#